data_AF-A0AAD5P8T1-F1
#
_entry.id   AF-A0AAD5P8T1-F1
#
_cell.length_a   1.000
_cell.length_b   1.000
_cell.length_c   1.000
_cell.angle_alpha   90.00
_cell.angle_beta   90.00
_cell.angle_gamma   90.00
#
_symmetry.space_group_name_H-M   'P 1'
#
loop_
_entity.id
_entity.type
_entity.pdbx_description
1 polymer ?
#
loop_
_entity_poly.entity_id
_entity_poly.type
_entity_poly.pdbx_seq_one_letter_code
_entity_poly.pdbx_strand_id
1 'polypeptide(L)'
;MSQVTHPHSAIYLYNFLCSVRSTFSTADEYQQEFETLLLSPRYTPELFESVMTQLAHVMTAQQQEQQLQGRSRLSLWPELQKIMQSAKQDPQYDSLLMRMTESFFFIRHVESVLDQDYQLEGFIRSLLLDSPDANHAQVMSSIAAFLQTLDRVTRMGVESVLNQQRQSSEQGSPDTLLLQIRRILDDDALFREFNAIVETGTVAGIEWKEILFKLYQLVQSRRPEVWDSISSLLDQAQSAHDTTQYNSYEEYVQKNFLDDGGQQYLDSEVDRARVESMLGSLSM
;
A
#
# COMPACT_ATOMS: atom_id res chain seq x y z
N MET A 1 9.60 24.84 25.25
CA MET A 1 9.92 23.70 24.37
C MET A 1 10.53 24.28 23.11
N SER A 2 11.81 24.07 22.88
CA SER A 2 12.50 24.58 21.70
C SER A 2 12.00 23.79 20.49
N GLN A 3 11.38 24.46 19.52
CA GLN A 3 11.03 23.84 18.25
C GLN A 3 12.33 23.38 17.58
N VAL A 4 12.45 22.08 17.31
CA VAL A 4 13.50 21.57 16.45
C VAL A 4 13.24 22.14 15.06
N THR A 5 14.11 23.05 14.62
CA THR A 5 14.03 23.61 13.27
C THR A 5 14.73 22.65 12.32
N HIS A 6 13.95 21.77 11.69
CA HIS A 6 14.42 20.96 10.58
C HIS A 6 14.82 21.86 9.39
N PRO A 7 15.78 21.43 8.55
CA PRO A 7 16.18 22.18 7.37
C PRO A 7 15.03 22.36 6.38
N HIS A 8 14.06 21.44 6.36
CA HIS A 8 12.85 21.52 5.55
C HIS A 8 11.62 21.08 6.35
N SER A 9 10.45 21.63 6.01
CA SER A 9 9.17 21.28 6.63
C SER A 9 8.52 20.05 5.98
N ALA A 10 7.53 19.47 6.67
CA ALA A 10 6.68 18.43 6.09
C ALA A 10 6.05 18.86 4.74
N ILE A 11 5.59 20.10 4.65
CA ILE A 11 5.01 20.70 3.42
C ILE A 11 6.06 20.75 2.30
N TYR A 12 7.31 21.10 2.62
CA TYR A 12 8.39 21.11 1.64
C TYR A 12 8.63 19.73 1.04
N LEU A 13 8.73 18.72 1.89
CA LEU A 13 8.93 17.33 1.48
C LEU A 13 7.76 16.83 0.63
N TYR A 14 6.53 17.16 1.00
CA TYR A 14 5.34 16.85 0.23
C TYR A 14 5.39 17.44 -1.19
N ASN A 15 5.71 18.74 -1.30
CA ASN A 15 5.81 19.43 -2.58
C ASN A 15 6.95 18.88 -3.45
N PHE A 16 8.06 18.48 -2.82
CA PHE A 16 9.15 17.79 -3.50
C PHE A 16 8.66 16.46 -4.08
N LEU A 17 7.98 15.61 -3.29
CA LEU A 17 7.44 14.33 -3.78
C LEU A 17 6.40 14.52 -4.89
N CYS A 18 5.55 15.54 -4.79
CA CYS A 18 4.63 15.92 -5.88
C CYS A 18 5.40 16.31 -7.15
N SER A 19 6.48 17.08 -7.01
CA SER A 19 7.34 17.47 -8.13
C SER A 19 7.97 16.24 -8.79
N VAL A 20 8.52 15.32 -7.99
CA VAL A 20 9.09 14.05 -8.46
C VAL A 20 8.03 13.21 -9.19
N ARG A 21 6.82 13.09 -8.63
CA ARG A 21 5.73 12.38 -9.30
C ARG A 21 5.35 13.03 -10.64
N SER A 22 5.25 14.36 -10.68
CA SER A 22 4.89 15.10 -11.90
C SER A 22 5.95 15.05 -13.00
N THR A 23 7.18 14.67 -12.64
CA THR A 23 8.23 14.41 -13.62
C THR A 23 7.86 13.21 -14.49
N PHE A 24 7.32 12.14 -13.90
CA PHE A 24 6.80 10.96 -14.61
C PHE A 24 5.50 11.31 -15.34
N SER A 25 5.39 10.96 -16.62
CA SER A 25 4.12 11.18 -17.33
C SER A 25 3.09 10.15 -16.86
N THR A 26 1.81 10.49 -16.95
CA THR A 26 0.69 9.67 -16.45
C THR A 26 0.53 8.30 -17.13
N ALA A 27 1.33 8.00 -18.16
CA ALA A 27 1.31 6.77 -18.92
C ALA A 27 2.64 5.98 -18.88
N ASP A 28 3.63 6.44 -18.11
CA ASP A 28 4.96 5.81 -18.08
C ASP A 28 5.05 4.72 -17.00
N GLU A 29 5.70 3.61 -17.35
CA GLU A 29 6.12 2.52 -16.44
C GLU A 29 6.84 3.07 -15.19
N TYR A 30 7.54 4.20 -15.33
CA TYR A 30 8.24 4.90 -14.25
C TYR A 30 7.32 5.48 -13.17
N GLN A 31 6.06 5.80 -13.47
CA GLN A 31 5.12 6.22 -12.41
C GLN A 31 4.76 5.04 -11.52
N GLN A 32 4.47 3.86 -12.10
CA GLN A 32 4.19 2.66 -11.32
C GLN A 32 5.42 2.23 -10.52
N GLU A 33 6.62 2.36 -11.09
CA GLU A 33 7.87 2.11 -10.38
C GLU A 33 8.05 3.09 -9.21
N PHE A 34 7.85 4.39 -9.42
CA PHE A 34 7.87 5.40 -8.36
C PHE A 34 6.87 5.09 -7.23
N GLU A 35 5.63 4.74 -7.60
CA GLU A 35 4.60 4.40 -6.63
C GLU A 35 4.95 3.12 -5.87
N THR A 36 5.47 2.09 -6.55
CA THR A 36 5.97 0.84 -5.94
C THR A 36 7.15 1.10 -5.00
N LEU A 37 8.06 2.00 -5.38
CA LEU A 37 9.21 2.38 -4.56
C LEU A 37 8.82 3.16 -3.31
N LEU A 38 7.80 4.03 -3.41
CA LEU A 38 7.27 4.77 -2.26
C LEU A 38 6.33 3.94 -1.37
N LEU A 39 5.64 2.94 -1.93
CA LEU A 39 4.75 2.03 -1.20
C LEU A 39 5.48 0.81 -0.66
N SER A 40 6.75 0.61 -1.05
CA SER A 40 7.54 -0.53 -0.59
C SER A 40 7.52 -0.57 0.94
N PRO A 41 6.92 -1.62 1.54
CA PRO A 41 6.64 -1.69 2.99
C PRO A 41 7.89 -1.93 3.84
N ARG A 42 9.05 -1.48 3.35
CA ARG A 42 10.37 -1.81 3.88
C ARG A 42 11.21 -0.57 4.00
N TYR A 43 10.87 0.30 4.93
CA TYR A 43 11.78 1.35 5.29
C TYR A 43 12.56 0.98 6.54
N THR A 44 13.64 0.21 6.34
CA THR A 44 14.82 0.39 7.20
C THR A 44 15.63 1.56 6.63
N PRO A 45 16.44 2.27 7.42
CA PRO A 45 17.29 3.36 6.91
C PRO A 45 18.14 2.94 5.71
N GLU A 46 18.62 1.68 5.68
CA GLU A 46 19.41 1.15 4.56
C GLU A 46 18.58 0.95 3.28
N LEU A 47 17.33 0.51 3.42
CA LEU A 47 16.43 0.29 2.28
C LEU A 47 15.85 1.61 1.76
N PHE A 48 15.61 2.58 2.64
CA PHE A 48 15.25 3.93 2.24
C PHE A 48 16.35 4.54 1.36
N GLU A 49 17.61 4.45 1.76
CA GLU A 49 18.73 4.92 0.93
C GLU A 49 18.78 4.20 -0.44
N SER A 50 18.49 2.89 -0.47
CA SER A 50 18.39 2.12 -1.71
C SER A 50 17.24 2.61 -2.60
N VAL A 51 16.06 2.85 -2.03
CA VAL A 51 14.88 3.38 -2.74
C VAL A 51 15.17 4.76 -3.31
N MET A 52 15.74 5.66 -2.51
CA MET A 52 16.10 7.01 -2.95
C MET A 52 17.20 6.99 -4.03
N THR A 53 18.10 6.01 -3.95
CA THR A 53 19.11 5.76 -4.98
C THR A 53 18.47 5.22 -6.26
N GLN A 54 17.49 4.33 -6.19
CA GLN A 54 16.76 3.86 -7.38
C GLN A 54 15.97 5.00 -8.03
N LEU A 55 15.28 5.80 -7.22
CA LEU A 55 14.62 7.03 -7.67
C LEU A 55 15.61 7.98 -8.36
N ALA A 56 16.83 8.13 -7.84
CA ALA A 56 17.89 8.91 -8.48
C ALA A 56 18.18 8.47 -9.91
N HIS A 57 18.31 7.16 -10.13
CA HIS A 57 18.61 6.59 -11.43
C HIS A 57 17.46 6.84 -12.40
N VAL A 58 16.22 6.58 -11.95
CA VAL A 58 15.02 6.80 -12.74
C VAL A 58 14.88 8.28 -13.13
N MET A 59 15.07 9.21 -12.19
CA MET A 59 15.02 10.65 -12.46
C MET A 59 16.13 11.10 -13.43
N THR A 60 17.32 10.52 -13.33
CA THR A 60 18.45 10.84 -14.22
C THR A 60 18.19 10.35 -15.64
N ALA A 61 17.73 9.10 -15.79
CA ALA A 61 17.37 8.52 -17.07
C ALA A 61 16.27 9.34 -17.76
N GLN A 62 15.22 9.70 -17.01
CA GLN A 62 14.13 10.50 -17.53
C GLN A 62 14.57 11.91 -17.93
N GLN A 63 15.45 12.54 -17.15
CA GLN A 63 16.00 13.85 -17.49
C GLN A 63 16.80 13.79 -18.81
N GLN A 64 17.56 12.72 -19.03
CA GLN A 64 18.32 12.52 -20.26
C GLN A 64 17.38 12.37 -21.48
N GLU A 65 16.30 11.59 -21.35
CA GLU A 65 15.30 11.47 -22.40
C GLU A 65 14.59 12.79 -22.71
N GLN A 66 14.24 13.57 -21.68
CA GLN A 66 13.59 14.87 -21.86
C GLN A 66 14.51 15.89 -22.57
N GLN A 67 15.81 15.86 -22.27
CA GLN A 67 16.81 16.67 -22.98
C GLN A 67 16.90 16.30 -24.46
N LEU A 68 16.87 15.00 -24.80
CA LEU A 68 16.83 14.53 -26.19
C LEU A 68 15.57 14.99 -26.92
N GLN A 69 14.45 15.13 -26.21
CA GLN A 69 13.17 15.63 -26.73
C GLN A 69 13.07 17.18 -26.74
N GLY A 70 14.13 17.90 -26.38
CA GLY A 70 14.12 19.38 -26.33
C GLY A 70 13.25 19.97 -25.22
N ARG A 71 12.81 19.15 -24.25
CA ARG A 71 12.03 19.59 -23.10
C ARG A 71 12.98 19.93 -21.95
N SER A 72 13.13 21.21 -21.65
CA SER A 72 13.97 21.66 -20.53
C SER A 72 13.14 21.73 -19.25
N ARG A 73 13.09 20.65 -18.48
CA ARG A 73 12.57 20.66 -17.09
C ARG A 73 13.73 20.89 -16.10
N LEU A 74 13.41 21.51 -14.96
CA LEU A 74 14.37 21.70 -13.87
C LEU A 74 14.79 20.33 -13.31
N SER A 75 16.10 20.14 -13.14
CA SER A 75 16.61 18.92 -12.49
C SER A 75 16.24 18.93 -11.02
N LEU A 76 15.49 17.92 -10.59
CA LEU A 76 15.15 17.69 -9.18
C LEU A 76 16.29 16.98 -8.42
N TRP A 77 17.33 16.54 -9.13
CA TRP A 77 18.45 15.78 -8.57
C TRP A 77 19.26 16.52 -7.49
N PRO A 78 19.67 17.79 -7.68
CA PRO A 78 20.39 18.53 -6.64
C PRO A 78 19.57 18.66 -5.35
N GLU A 79 18.25 18.73 -5.47
CA GLU A 79 17.36 18.85 -4.33
C GLU A 79 17.21 17.52 -3.59
N LEU A 80 17.10 16.42 -4.34
CA LEU A 80 17.14 15.08 -3.78
C LEU A 80 18.42 14.81 -2.98
N GLN A 81 19.58 15.22 -3.53
CA GLN A 81 20.87 15.08 -2.85
C GLN A 81 20.90 15.85 -1.52
N LYS A 82 20.35 17.07 -1.48
CA LYS A 82 20.25 17.84 -0.22
C LYS A 82 19.35 17.15 0.79
N ILE A 83 18.16 16.68 0.38
CA ILE A 83 17.23 15.96 1.26
C ILE A 83 17.91 14.73 1.86
N MET A 84 18.57 13.91 1.02
CA MET A 84 19.30 12.71 1.48
C MET A 84 20.45 13.07 2.42
N GLN A 85 21.20 14.13 2.11
CA GLN A 85 22.30 14.57 2.97
C GLN A 85 21.80 15.07 4.33
N SER A 86 20.69 15.82 4.36
CA SER A 86 20.04 16.26 5.59
C SER A 86 19.54 15.08 6.42
N ALA A 87 18.93 14.07 5.80
CA ALA A 87 18.47 12.86 6.50
C ALA A 87 19.64 12.08 7.12
N LYS A 88 20.76 11.96 6.40
CA LYS A 88 21.97 11.33 6.94
C LYS A 88 22.58 12.07 8.14
N GLN A 89 22.38 13.38 8.24
CA GLN A 89 22.96 14.22 9.29
C GLN A 89 22.06 14.36 10.52
N ASP A 90 20.74 14.28 10.34
CA ASP A 90 19.74 14.49 11.39
C ASP A 90 18.74 13.31 11.43
N PRO A 91 18.82 12.43 12.44
CA PRO A 91 17.88 11.30 12.61
C PRO A 91 16.41 11.72 12.74
N GLN A 92 16.14 12.92 13.26
CA GLN A 92 14.77 13.41 13.37
C GLN A 92 14.23 13.84 12.01
N TYR A 93 15.09 14.43 11.16
CA TYR A 93 14.75 14.74 9.78
C TYR A 93 14.56 13.48 8.94
N ASP A 94 15.39 12.46 9.13
CA ASP A 94 15.20 11.12 8.52
C ASP A 94 13.83 10.54 8.89
N SER A 95 13.49 10.57 10.18
CA SER A 95 12.17 10.12 10.66
C SER A 95 11.00 10.95 10.12
N LEU A 96 11.18 12.26 9.89
CA LEU A 96 10.18 13.11 9.25
C LEU A 96 10.01 12.73 7.77
N LEU A 97 11.11 12.53 7.04
CA LEU A 97 11.12 12.14 5.64
C LEU A 97 10.40 10.80 5.44
N MET A 98 10.70 9.83 6.28
CA MET A 98 10.06 8.51 6.34
C MET A 98 8.55 8.60 6.55
N ARG A 99 8.11 9.33 7.59
CA ARG A 99 6.68 9.53 7.86
C ARG A 99 5.97 10.27 6.73
N MET A 100 6.67 11.18 6.05
CA MET A 100 6.14 11.89 4.88
C MET A 100 5.96 10.95 3.70
N THR A 101 6.94 10.10 3.39
CA THR A 101 6.82 9.14 2.29
C THR A 101 5.72 8.12 2.55
N GLU A 102 5.60 7.62 3.77
CA GLU A 102 4.51 6.72 4.18
C GLU A 102 3.13 7.38 4.07
N SER A 103 3.05 8.68 4.42
CA SER A 103 1.79 9.44 4.39
C SER A 103 1.45 10.00 3.00
N PHE A 104 2.37 9.95 2.03
CA PHE A 104 2.28 10.71 0.77
C PHE A 104 0.98 10.42 0.00
N PHE A 105 0.67 9.14 -0.23
CA PHE A 105 -0.52 8.76 -0.97
C PHE A 105 -1.81 9.12 -0.23
N PHE A 106 -1.82 8.93 1.09
CA PHE A 106 -2.97 9.32 1.90
C PHE A 106 -3.21 10.83 1.81
N ILE A 107 -2.16 11.65 1.93
CA ILE A 107 -2.27 13.11 1.77
C ILE A 107 -2.78 13.47 0.37
N ARG A 108 -2.34 12.77 -0.69
CA ARG A 108 -2.83 12.98 -2.06
C ARG A 108 -4.33 12.67 -2.22
N HIS A 109 -4.85 11.66 -1.54
CA HIS A 109 -6.29 11.38 -1.55
C HIS A 109 -7.07 12.50 -0.88
N VAL A 110 -6.56 13.02 0.23
CA VAL A 110 -7.16 14.18 0.89
C VAL A 110 -7.07 15.43 0.03
N GLU A 111 -5.94 15.68 -0.64
CA GLU A 111 -5.77 16.79 -1.59
C GLU A 111 -6.85 16.77 -2.67
N SER A 112 -7.25 15.60 -3.18
CA SER A 112 -8.29 15.49 -4.21
C SER A 112 -9.68 15.99 -3.77
N VAL A 113 -9.89 16.14 -2.46
CA VAL A 113 -11.12 16.66 -1.85
C VAL A 113 -10.98 18.12 -1.45
N LEU A 114 -9.76 18.59 -1.19
CA LEU A 114 -9.51 19.95 -0.74
C LEU A 114 -9.47 20.90 -1.95
N ASP A 115 -10.20 22.01 -1.85
CA ASP A 115 -10.31 22.97 -2.95
C ASP A 115 -9.18 24.01 -2.98
N GLN A 116 -8.43 24.15 -1.88
CA GLN A 116 -7.49 25.25 -1.69
C GLN A 116 -6.16 24.77 -1.07
N ASP A 117 -5.04 25.28 -1.58
CA ASP A 117 -3.68 24.93 -1.12
C ASP A 117 -3.48 25.16 0.39
N TYR A 118 -4.07 26.22 0.95
CA TYR A 118 -3.94 26.50 2.39
C TYR A 118 -4.66 25.46 3.26
N GLN A 119 -5.71 24.81 2.74
CA GLN A 119 -6.38 23.72 3.44
C GLN A 119 -5.48 22.48 3.46
N LEU A 120 -4.78 22.20 2.35
CA LEU A 120 -3.82 21.11 2.27
C LEU A 120 -2.66 21.31 3.25
N GLU A 121 -2.09 22.52 3.30
CA GLU A 121 -1.08 22.86 4.30
C GLU A 121 -1.60 22.67 5.73
N GLY A 122 -2.83 23.12 5.99
CA GLY A 122 -3.50 22.93 7.28
C GLY A 122 -3.64 21.44 7.64
N PHE A 123 -4.02 20.62 6.66
CA PHE A 123 -4.13 19.18 6.83
C PHE A 123 -2.78 18.52 7.14
N ILE A 124 -1.73 18.81 6.35
CA ILE A 124 -0.39 18.26 6.57
C ILE A 124 0.14 18.63 7.96
N ARG A 125 -0.08 19.87 8.41
CA ARG A 125 0.27 20.30 9.78
C ARG A 125 -0.54 19.55 10.84
N SER A 126 -1.80 19.23 10.55
CA SER A 126 -2.66 18.49 11.48
C SER A 126 -2.18 17.06 11.75
N LEU A 127 -1.41 16.47 10.82
CA LEU A 127 -0.81 15.14 10.97
C LEU A 127 0.36 15.10 11.95
N LEU A 128 0.90 16.26 12.36
CA LEU A 128 2.01 16.37 13.33
C LEU A 128 3.25 15.54 12.91
N LEU A 129 3.55 15.46 11.61
CA LEU A 129 4.64 14.66 11.07
C LEU A 129 6.02 15.15 11.50
N ASP A 130 6.13 16.39 11.95
CA ASP A 130 7.33 17.02 12.52
C ASP A 130 7.50 16.73 14.03
N SER A 131 6.49 16.15 14.67
CA SER A 131 6.48 15.88 16.11
C SER A 131 6.73 14.39 16.36
N PRO A 132 7.99 13.95 16.62
CA PRO A 132 8.32 12.53 16.80
C PRO A 132 7.60 11.89 18.00
N ASP A 133 7.29 12.69 19.02
CA ASP A 133 6.62 12.24 20.24
C ASP A 133 5.09 12.31 20.17
N ALA A 134 4.52 12.71 19.02
CA ALA A 134 3.08 12.82 18.86
C ALA A 134 2.43 11.43 18.89
N ASN A 135 1.58 11.19 19.88
CA ASN A 135 0.80 9.96 19.96
C ASN A 135 -0.46 10.04 19.09
N HIS A 136 -1.08 8.87 18.85
CA HIS A 136 -2.28 8.77 18.01
C HIS A 136 -3.42 9.69 18.47
N ALA A 137 -3.64 9.83 19.79
CA ALA A 137 -4.70 10.70 20.31
C ALA A 137 -4.44 12.18 20.01
N GLN A 138 -3.19 12.63 20.10
CA GLN A 138 -2.78 14.00 19.75
C GLN A 138 -2.97 14.28 18.26
N VAL A 139 -2.55 13.34 17.40
CA VAL A 139 -2.76 13.43 15.94
C VAL A 139 -4.25 13.50 15.62
N MET A 140 -5.06 12.60 16.18
CA MET A 140 -6.51 12.60 15.93
C MET A 140 -7.20 13.86 16.46
N SER A 141 -6.77 14.38 17.60
CA SER A 141 -7.29 15.66 18.13
C SER A 141 -6.92 16.83 17.22
N SER A 142 -5.72 16.84 16.65
CA SER A 142 -5.24 17.87 15.73
C SER A 142 -5.99 17.82 14.40
N ILE A 143 -6.20 16.62 13.83
CA ILE A 143 -7.04 16.41 12.65
C ILE A 143 -8.48 16.87 12.92
N ALA A 144 -9.06 16.51 14.08
CA ALA A 144 -10.41 16.93 14.44
C ALA A 144 -10.53 18.47 14.54
N ALA A 145 -9.51 19.14 15.10
CA ALA A 145 -9.47 20.60 15.14
C ALA A 145 -9.39 21.21 13.74
N PHE A 146 -8.56 20.65 12.85
CA PHE A 146 -8.49 21.06 11.44
C PHE A 146 -9.83 20.89 10.72
N LEU A 147 -10.51 19.75 10.88
CA LEU A 147 -11.81 19.48 10.26
C LEU A 147 -12.87 20.53 10.63
N GLN A 148 -12.83 21.06 11.85
CA GLN A 148 -13.75 22.13 12.26
C GLN A 148 -13.53 23.46 11.51
N THR A 149 -12.37 23.66 10.89
CA THR A 149 -12.07 24.85 10.09
C THR A 149 -12.61 24.77 8.66
N LEU A 150 -12.99 23.57 8.20
CA LEU A 150 -13.53 23.32 6.87
C LEU A 150 -15.04 23.54 6.83
N ASP A 151 -15.56 23.90 5.65
CA ASP A 151 -17.01 23.90 5.40
C ASP A 151 -17.56 22.46 5.43
N ARG A 152 -18.89 22.35 5.52
CA ARG A 152 -19.56 21.06 5.71
C ARG A 152 -19.28 20.05 4.58
N VAL A 153 -19.24 20.50 3.33
CA VAL A 153 -19.10 19.60 2.17
C VAL A 153 -17.68 19.06 2.11
N THR A 154 -16.69 19.95 2.19
CA THR A 154 -15.27 19.57 2.20
C THR A 154 -14.95 18.67 3.39
N ARG A 155 -15.45 19.01 4.59
CA ARG A 155 -15.28 18.20 5.80
C ARG A 155 -15.78 16.78 5.62
N MET A 156 -16.99 16.60 5.10
CA MET A 156 -17.56 15.27 4.86
C MET A 156 -16.71 14.46 3.88
N GLY A 157 -16.17 15.09 2.83
CA GLY A 157 -15.27 14.42 1.90
C GLY A 157 -13.98 13.96 2.58
N VAL A 158 -13.35 14.82 3.38
CA VAL A 158 -12.11 14.46 4.10
C VAL A 158 -12.38 13.37 5.14
N GLU A 159 -13.51 13.43 5.85
CA GLU A 159 -13.96 12.38 6.77
C GLU A 159 -14.20 11.04 6.05
N SER A 160 -14.73 11.07 4.82
CA SER A 160 -14.88 9.87 3.99
C SER A 160 -13.53 9.23 3.66
N VAL A 161 -12.54 10.02 3.25
CA VAL A 161 -11.17 9.52 2.97
C VAL A 161 -10.53 8.95 4.24
N LEU A 162 -10.67 9.63 5.39
CA LEU A 162 -10.18 9.14 6.68
C LEU A 162 -10.83 7.81 7.09
N ASN A 163 -12.13 7.67 6.88
CA ASN A 163 -12.85 6.44 7.19
C ASN A 163 -12.46 5.30 6.24
N GLN A 164 -12.27 5.58 4.95
CA GLN A 164 -11.78 4.61 3.99
C GLN A 164 -10.38 4.10 4.39
N GLN A 165 -9.46 5.00 4.74
CA GLN A 165 -8.12 4.64 5.22
C GLN A 165 -8.20 3.74 6.47
N ARG A 166 -9.09 4.06 7.41
CA ARG A 166 -9.31 3.24 8.61
C ARG A 166 -9.85 1.86 8.27
N GLN A 167 -10.84 1.77 7.39
CA GLN A 167 -11.37 0.49 6.93
C GLN A 167 -10.31 -0.34 6.20
N SER A 168 -9.49 0.27 5.34
CA SER A 168 -8.37 -0.40 4.68
C SER A 168 -7.27 -0.85 5.65
N SER A 169 -7.11 -0.15 6.78
CA SER A 169 -6.16 -0.53 7.83
C SER A 169 -6.71 -1.65 8.74
N GLU A 170 -8.02 -1.63 9.02
CA GLU A 170 -8.73 -2.61 9.86
C GLU A 170 -9.06 -3.91 9.11
N GLN A 171 -9.28 -3.85 7.79
CA GLN A 171 -9.50 -5.02 6.93
C GLN A 171 -8.19 -5.67 6.46
N GLY A 172 -7.04 -5.13 6.86
CA GLY A 172 -5.73 -5.59 6.41
C GLY A 172 -5.54 -5.26 4.94
N SER A 173 -4.82 -4.17 4.64
CA SER A 173 -4.28 -3.96 3.31
C SER A 173 -3.58 -5.25 2.84
N PRO A 174 -3.61 -5.61 1.54
CA PRO A 174 -2.84 -6.74 1.00
C PRO A 174 -1.37 -6.73 1.47
N ASP A 175 -0.78 -5.54 1.65
CA ASP A 175 0.57 -5.35 2.17
C ASP A 175 0.69 -5.71 3.65
N THR A 176 -0.37 -5.49 4.43
CA THR A 176 -0.45 -5.90 5.84
C THR A 176 -0.56 -7.41 5.98
N LEU A 177 -1.32 -8.07 5.09
CA LEU A 177 -1.45 -9.53 5.05
C LEU A 177 -0.13 -10.19 4.64
N LEU A 178 0.57 -9.65 3.63
CA LEU A 178 1.90 -10.14 3.23
C LEU A 178 2.94 -9.96 4.33
N LEU A 179 2.89 -8.87 5.09
CA LEU A 179 3.76 -8.67 6.26
C LEU A 179 3.47 -9.67 7.39
N GLN A 180 2.19 -9.99 7.62
CA GLN A 180 1.81 -11.02 8.59
C GLN A 180 2.26 -12.42 8.15
N ILE A 181 2.08 -12.75 6.87
CA ILE A 181 2.58 -14.00 6.27
C ILE A 181 4.10 -14.09 6.41
N ARG A 182 4.84 -13.00 6.16
CA ARG A 182 6.30 -12.97 6.36
C ARG A 182 6.70 -13.27 7.81
N ARG A 183 6.02 -12.66 8.78
CA ARG A 183 6.27 -12.90 10.22
C ARG A 183 5.97 -14.33 10.64
N ILE A 184 4.94 -14.94 10.04
CA ILE A 184 4.56 -16.32 10.31
C ILE A 184 5.58 -17.29 9.68
N LEU A 185 6.04 -17.02 8.46
CA LEU A 185 7.01 -17.84 7.76
C LEU A 185 8.40 -17.80 8.38
N ASP A 186 8.82 -16.66 8.95
CA ASP A 186 10.12 -16.43 9.61
C ASP A 186 11.33 -16.98 8.81
N ASP A 187 11.20 -17.00 7.48
CA ASP A 187 12.19 -17.50 6.52
C ASP A 187 12.11 -16.63 5.26
N ASP A 188 13.14 -15.80 5.06
CA ASP A 188 13.20 -14.85 3.95
C ASP A 188 13.32 -15.52 2.57
N ALA A 189 13.87 -16.73 2.49
CA ALA A 189 13.96 -17.48 1.23
C ALA A 189 12.61 -18.09 0.87
N LEU A 190 11.94 -18.70 1.85
CA LEU A 190 10.58 -19.22 1.70
C LEU A 190 9.57 -18.11 1.38
N PHE A 191 9.65 -16.97 2.06
CA PHE A 191 8.79 -15.82 1.78
C PHE A 191 9.00 -15.25 0.38
N ARG A 192 10.24 -15.26 -0.14
CA ARG A 192 10.51 -14.80 -1.51
C ARG A 192 9.88 -15.71 -2.56
N GLU A 193 9.99 -17.02 -2.38
CA GLU A 193 9.35 -18.00 -3.27
C GLU A 193 7.82 -17.92 -3.16
N PHE A 194 7.30 -17.73 -1.95
CA PHE A 194 5.88 -17.51 -1.70
C PHE A 194 5.37 -16.29 -2.47
N ASN A 195 6.03 -15.14 -2.33
CA ASN A 195 5.63 -13.91 -3.00
C ASN A 195 5.75 -14.01 -4.52
N ALA A 196 6.78 -14.69 -5.03
CA ALA A 196 6.94 -14.93 -6.45
C ALA A 196 5.78 -15.77 -7.04
N ILE A 197 5.26 -16.76 -6.31
CA ILE A 197 4.09 -17.54 -6.75
C ILE A 197 2.84 -16.67 -6.82
N VAL A 198 2.62 -15.80 -5.81
CA VAL A 198 1.49 -14.86 -5.78
C VAL A 198 1.58 -13.87 -6.94
N GLU A 199 2.72 -13.19 -7.11
CA GLU A 199 2.94 -12.20 -8.16
C GLU A 199 2.85 -12.81 -9.55
N THR A 200 3.58 -13.90 -9.81
CA THR A 200 3.60 -14.56 -11.13
C THR A 200 2.24 -15.15 -11.47
N GLY A 201 1.55 -15.74 -10.50
CA GLY A 201 0.22 -16.29 -10.68
C GLY A 201 -0.80 -15.21 -11.04
N THR A 202 -0.76 -14.07 -10.35
CA THR A 202 -1.67 -12.95 -10.60
C THR A 202 -1.40 -12.31 -11.97
N VAL A 203 -0.14 -12.07 -12.33
CA VAL A 203 0.25 -11.49 -13.63
C VAL A 203 -0.09 -12.41 -14.80
N ALA A 204 0.06 -13.73 -14.62
CA ALA A 204 -0.27 -14.73 -15.64
C ALA A 204 -1.77 -15.06 -15.73
N GLY A 205 -2.61 -14.46 -14.89
CA GLY A 205 -4.06 -14.72 -14.86
C GLY A 205 -4.41 -16.14 -14.41
N ILE A 206 -3.57 -16.76 -13.57
CA ILE A 206 -3.80 -18.09 -13.01
C ILE A 206 -4.95 -18.01 -12.00
N GLU A 207 -5.84 -19.00 -12.01
CA GLU A 207 -6.93 -19.07 -11.04
C GLU A 207 -6.40 -19.14 -9.59
N TRP A 208 -7.04 -18.41 -8.69
CA TRP A 208 -6.62 -18.32 -7.29
C TRP A 208 -6.51 -19.69 -6.61
N LYS A 209 -7.38 -20.65 -6.97
CA LYS A 209 -7.31 -22.04 -6.47
C LYS A 209 -5.99 -22.72 -6.83
N GLU A 210 -5.46 -22.47 -8.02
CA GLU A 210 -4.18 -23.04 -8.47
C GLU A 210 -2.99 -22.33 -7.81
N ILE A 211 -3.09 -21.02 -7.57
CA ILE A 211 -2.12 -20.25 -6.77
C ILE A 211 -2.06 -20.81 -5.33
N LEU A 212 -3.22 -20.97 -4.68
CA LEU A 212 -3.33 -21.56 -3.34
C LEU A 212 -2.71 -22.95 -3.27
N PHE A 213 -2.96 -23.80 -4.27
CA PHE A 213 -2.37 -25.14 -4.32
C PHE A 213 -0.84 -25.11 -4.40
N LYS A 214 -0.27 -24.21 -5.21
CA LYS A 214 1.20 -24.03 -5.30
C LYS A 214 1.79 -23.50 -3.98
N LEU A 215 1.10 -22.57 -3.32
CA LEU A 215 1.51 -22.06 -2.01
C LEU A 215 1.43 -23.15 -0.93
N TYR A 216 0.39 -23.97 -0.94
CA TYR A 216 0.24 -25.11 -0.04
C TYR A 216 1.40 -26.09 -0.19
N GLN A 217 1.73 -26.49 -1.43
CA GLN A 217 2.86 -27.38 -1.68
C GLN A 217 4.19 -26.79 -1.20
N LEU A 218 4.41 -25.50 -1.45
CA LEU A 218 5.61 -24.80 -1.00
C LEU A 218 5.73 -24.78 0.52
N VAL A 219 4.68 -24.32 1.22
CA VAL A 219 4.66 -24.22 2.69
C VAL A 219 4.72 -25.60 3.34
N GLN A 220 3.97 -26.58 2.85
CA GLN A 220 3.95 -27.94 3.40
C GLN A 220 5.30 -28.66 3.25
N SER A 221 6.07 -28.35 2.20
CA SER A 221 7.39 -28.96 1.99
C SER A 221 8.47 -28.44 2.94
N ARG A 222 8.33 -27.21 3.47
CA ARG A 222 9.36 -26.55 4.29
C ARG A 222 8.93 -26.32 5.73
N ARG A 223 7.69 -25.85 5.95
CA ARG A 223 7.14 -25.46 7.25
C ARG A 223 5.64 -25.79 7.32
N PRO A 224 5.27 -27.08 7.43
CA PRO A 224 3.85 -27.48 7.47
C PRO A 224 3.10 -26.90 8.67
N GLU A 225 3.78 -26.61 9.78
CA GLU A 225 3.18 -26.14 11.03
C GLU A 225 2.61 -24.72 10.98
N VAL A 226 2.94 -23.94 9.95
CA VAL A 226 2.46 -22.55 9.81
C VAL A 226 1.31 -22.40 8.81
N TRP A 227 0.92 -23.48 8.12
CA TRP A 227 -0.10 -23.44 7.08
C TRP A 227 -1.45 -22.93 7.58
N ASP A 228 -1.92 -23.40 8.74
CA ASP A 228 -3.23 -23.00 9.26
C ASP A 228 -3.30 -21.48 9.50
N SER A 229 -2.21 -20.91 10.04
CA SER A 229 -2.08 -19.45 10.23
C SER A 229 -2.06 -18.69 8.90
N ILE A 230 -1.35 -19.20 7.89
CA ILE A 230 -1.23 -18.58 6.57
C ILE A 230 -2.54 -18.68 5.78
N SER A 231 -3.21 -19.83 5.81
CA SER A 231 -4.46 -20.07 5.09
C SER A 231 -5.55 -19.08 5.50
N SER A 232 -5.66 -18.80 6.81
CA SER A 232 -6.60 -17.80 7.32
C SER A 232 -6.35 -16.38 6.80
N LEU A 233 -5.09 -16.03 6.48
CA LEU A 233 -4.70 -14.74 5.92
C LEU A 233 -4.89 -14.70 4.40
N LEU A 234 -4.70 -15.83 3.72
CA LEU A 234 -4.95 -15.96 2.28
C LEU A 234 -6.45 -15.92 1.97
N ASP A 235 -7.29 -16.49 2.84
CA ASP A 235 -8.74 -16.37 2.75
C ASP A 235 -9.21 -14.92 2.93
N GLN A 236 -8.58 -14.19 3.86
CA GLN A 236 -8.79 -12.74 4.03
C GLN A 236 -8.37 -11.97 2.77
N ALA A 237 -7.20 -12.28 2.20
CA ALA A 237 -6.71 -11.64 0.98
C ALA A 237 -7.66 -11.88 -0.22
N GLN A 238 -8.22 -13.09 -0.34
CA GLN A 238 -9.21 -13.41 -1.36
C GLN A 238 -10.51 -12.63 -1.15
N SER A 239 -11.02 -12.58 0.07
CA SER A 239 -12.25 -11.84 0.39
C SER A 239 -12.12 -10.33 0.18
N ALA A 240 -10.91 -9.78 0.33
CA ALA A 240 -10.61 -8.39 0.04
C ALA A 240 -10.50 -8.10 -1.47
N HIS A 241 -10.06 -9.08 -2.27
CA HIS A 241 -10.04 -8.97 -3.73
C HIS A 241 -11.40 -9.21 -4.38
N ASP A 242 -12.28 -9.96 -3.73
CA ASP A 242 -13.65 -10.20 -4.20
C ASP A 242 -14.54 -8.97 -3.92
N THR A 243 -14.28 -7.90 -4.69
CA THR A 243 -15.07 -6.67 -4.72
C THR A 243 -16.34 -6.81 -5.54
N THR A 244 -16.95 -8.01 -5.59
CA THR A 244 -18.36 -8.10 -5.96
C THR A 244 -19.20 -7.56 -4.80
N GLN A 245 -19.21 -6.22 -4.64
CA GLN A 245 -20.24 -5.53 -3.88
C GLN A 245 -21.56 -5.73 -4.62
N TYR A 246 -22.35 -6.68 -4.17
CA TYR A 246 -23.74 -6.80 -4.58
C TYR A 246 -24.53 -5.67 -3.91
N ASN A 247 -25.20 -4.85 -4.72
CA ASN A 247 -25.96 -3.70 -4.22
C ASN A 247 -27.23 -4.14 -3.48
N SER A 248 -27.60 -5.42 -3.58
CA SER A 248 -28.70 -6.03 -2.85
C SER A 248 -28.50 -7.55 -2.72
N TYR A 249 -29.20 -8.16 -1.75
CA TYR A 249 -29.28 -9.62 -1.62
C TYR A 249 -29.85 -10.28 -2.89
N GLU A 250 -30.76 -9.62 -3.60
CA GLU A 250 -31.33 -10.10 -4.86
C GLU A 250 -30.28 -10.14 -5.97
N GLU A 251 -29.40 -9.15 -6.06
CA GLU A 251 -28.28 -9.15 -7.02
C GLU A 251 -27.26 -10.25 -6.70
N TYR A 252 -26.99 -10.53 -5.42
CA TYR A 252 -26.16 -11.64 -4.98
C TYR A 252 -26.73 -12.99 -5.43
N VAL A 253 -28.03 -13.21 -5.23
CA VAL A 253 -28.70 -14.45 -5.62
C VAL A 253 -28.74 -14.58 -7.15
N GLN A 254 -29.03 -13.49 -7.88
CA GLN A 254 -29.11 -13.51 -9.32
C GLN A 254 -27.75 -13.86 -9.95
N LYS A 255 -26.68 -13.18 -9.55
CA LYS A 255 -25.36 -13.37 -10.15
C LYS A 255 -24.73 -14.72 -9.79
N ASN A 256 -24.75 -15.11 -8.52
CA ASN A 256 -24.05 -16.33 -8.06
C ASN A 256 -24.84 -17.61 -8.33
N PHE A 257 -26.17 -17.55 -8.39
CA PHE A 257 -26.98 -18.77 -8.52
C PHE A 257 -27.70 -18.89 -9.85
N LEU A 258 -28.03 -17.77 -10.53
CA LEU A 258 -28.83 -17.80 -11.75
C LEU A 258 -28.03 -17.49 -13.02
N ASP A 259 -27.07 -16.55 -12.97
CA ASP A 259 -26.38 -16.05 -14.18
C ASP A 259 -24.97 -16.66 -14.39
N ASP A 260 -24.11 -16.76 -13.36
CA ASP A 260 -22.73 -17.27 -13.46
C ASP A 260 -22.56 -18.73 -12.95
N GLY A 261 -23.57 -19.57 -13.17
CA GLY A 261 -23.40 -21.02 -13.03
C GLY A 261 -23.51 -21.55 -11.60
N GLY A 262 -24.65 -21.34 -10.93
CA GLY A 262 -25.00 -22.00 -9.66
C GLY A 262 -24.89 -23.55 -9.69
N GLN A 263 -24.79 -24.16 -10.88
CA GLN A 263 -24.42 -25.56 -11.05
C GLN A 263 -22.97 -25.86 -10.66
N GLN A 264 -22.00 -24.97 -10.92
CA GLN A 264 -20.60 -25.19 -10.55
C GLN A 264 -20.38 -25.16 -9.03
N TYR A 265 -21.15 -24.34 -8.30
CA TYR A 265 -21.11 -24.35 -6.84
C TYR A 265 -21.63 -25.69 -6.30
N LEU A 266 -22.79 -26.14 -6.80
CA LEU A 266 -23.35 -27.45 -6.45
C LEU A 266 -22.43 -28.62 -6.83
N ASP A 267 -21.78 -28.57 -8.00
CA ASP A 267 -20.83 -29.59 -8.44
C ASP A 267 -19.57 -29.59 -7.55
N SER A 268 -19.08 -28.41 -7.15
CA SER A 268 -17.93 -28.29 -6.25
C SER A 268 -18.23 -28.77 -4.82
N GLU A 269 -19.47 -28.62 -4.36
CA GLU A 269 -19.93 -29.08 -3.05
C GLU A 269 -20.15 -30.60 -3.06
N VAL A 270 -20.63 -31.16 -4.17
CA VAL A 270 -20.72 -32.61 -4.42
C VAL A 270 -19.33 -33.23 -4.51
N ASP A 271 -18.39 -32.60 -5.21
CA ASP A 271 -17.00 -33.08 -5.31
C ASP A 271 -16.27 -32.99 -3.96
N ARG A 272 -16.51 -31.93 -3.18
CA ARG A 272 -15.98 -31.82 -1.81
C ARG A 272 -16.51 -32.92 -0.90
N ALA A 273 -17.82 -33.18 -0.91
CA ALA A 273 -18.42 -34.28 -0.14
C ALA A 273 -17.88 -35.65 -0.58
N ARG A 274 -17.55 -35.81 -1.86
CA ARG A 274 -16.98 -37.04 -2.43
C ARG A 274 -15.52 -37.25 -2.02
N VAL A 275 -14.73 -36.18 -1.96
CA VAL A 275 -13.34 -36.21 -1.48
C VAL A 275 -13.29 -36.47 0.03
N GLU A 276 -14.17 -35.83 0.81
CA GLU A 276 -14.30 -36.09 2.25
C GLU A 276 -14.73 -37.55 2.54
N SER A 277 -15.64 -38.11 1.72
CA SER A 277 -16.01 -39.52 1.81
C SER A 277 -14.87 -40.49 1.45
N MET A 278 -14.00 -40.13 0.50
CA MET A 278 -12.83 -40.96 0.16
C MET A 278 -11.76 -40.91 1.25
N LEU A 279 -11.51 -39.74 1.83
CA LEU A 279 -10.56 -39.57 2.94
C LEU A 279 -11.04 -40.26 4.22
N GLY A 280 -12.36 -40.25 4.49
CA GLY A 280 -12.94 -41.02 5.59
C GLY A 280 -12.89 -42.55 5.41
N SER A 281 -12.81 -43.03 4.17
CA SER A 281 -12.64 -44.47 3.87
C SER A 281 -11.19 -44.96 3.95
N LEU A 282 -10.22 -44.03 3.99
CA LEU A 282 -8.80 -44.32 4.14
C LEU A 282 -8.32 -44.23 5.61
N SER A 283 -9.20 -43.79 6.52
CA SER A 283 -8.93 -43.71 7.97
C SER A 283 -9.57 -44.84 8.79
N MET A 284 -10.06 -45.90 8.14
CA MET A 284 -10.40 -47.19 8.75
C MET A 284 -9.40 -48.28 8.38
#